data_AF-A8LJG1-F1
#
_entry.id   AF-A8LJG1-F1
#
_cell.length_a   1.000
_cell.length_b   1.000
_cell.length_c   1.000
_cell.angle_alpha   90.00
_cell.angle_beta   90.00
_cell.angle_gamma   90.00
#
_symmetry.space_group_name_H-M   'P 1'
#
loop_
_entity.id
_entity.type
_entity.pdbx_description
1 polymer ?
#
loop_
_entity_poly.entity_id
_entity_poly.type
_entity_poly.pdbx_seq_one_letter_code
_entity_poly.pdbx_strand_id
1 'polypeptide(L)'
;MHNKFTVVARVRPGHQAEIVEMLRGRNFVYPGADAESFGFQDIASLHYASVCLYDDPEDGWSLLCEHNVDGGIGDYLRVLIDTAERRDAGLFLRTLYGHCEGFDGTSLDGLHNYLHSRVHRPVAGFISAVNMTRDQIRLDAAVHDVADRVLGEGGVPMSAAQAQAAVLAALDADAGTQGRWHSLEDPGVDLPTGDKLKMGLALLGNGVAFLGLALWNLIPERAARTDRARPDPDLRRSLEIGEDFVPTNHMLSVVHVHTDAGRFLAKHAAFGMLRALVALVFNKSFLGEINTIHFAHWAFANNNRRLIFVSNYDGSWRSYLDDFTLKASNGLNLAWAHSRWFPKTWAMIWGGASKGPQFINFARRSMYPTLMWYNAYPELSVTNIARNRALRAALKEARKGSADTSWLELV
;
A
#
# COMPACT_ATOMS: atom_id res chain seq x y z
N MET A 1 14.23 -2.89 5.40
CA MET A 1 13.11 -1.96 5.72
C MET A 1 12.36 -1.69 4.43
N HIS A 2 11.03 -1.77 4.46
CA HIS A 2 10.21 -1.48 3.28
C HIS A 2 10.21 0.00 2.96
N ASN A 3 10.15 0.32 1.67
CA ASN A 3 9.84 1.65 1.17
C ASN A 3 8.56 1.61 0.35
N LYS A 4 7.82 2.71 0.43
CA LYS A 4 6.65 2.99 -0.40
C LYS A 4 6.92 4.34 -1.02
N PHE A 5 6.73 4.49 -2.31
CA PHE A 5 6.89 5.79 -2.94
C PHE A 5 6.03 5.88 -4.19
N THR A 6 5.87 7.12 -4.65
CA THR A 6 5.13 7.41 -5.88
C THR A 6 6.02 8.25 -6.77
N VAL A 7 6.19 7.84 -8.02
CA VAL A 7 6.77 8.68 -9.07
C VAL A 7 5.64 9.50 -9.67
N VAL A 8 5.83 10.81 -9.80
CA VAL A 8 4.86 11.70 -10.45
C VAL A 8 5.54 12.39 -11.63
N ALA A 9 5.02 12.18 -12.83
CA ALA A 9 5.55 12.74 -14.06
C ALA A 9 4.44 13.44 -14.84
N ARG A 10 4.64 14.71 -15.21
CA ARG A 10 3.69 15.40 -16.10
C ARG A 10 3.68 14.73 -17.47
N VAL A 11 2.48 14.48 -17.99
CA VAL A 11 2.27 13.90 -19.31
C VAL A 11 2.28 15.04 -20.33
N ARG A 12 2.94 14.82 -21.47
CA ARG A 12 2.96 15.79 -22.56
C ARG A 12 1.53 16.04 -23.04
N PRO A 13 1.15 17.29 -23.37
CA PRO A 13 -0.19 17.60 -23.82
C PRO A 13 -0.62 16.71 -25.00
N GLY A 14 -1.74 16.02 -24.86
CA GLY A 14 -2.30 15.14 -25.89
C GLY A 14 -1.86 13.68 -25.83
N HIS A 15 -0.85 13.33 -25.01
CA HIS A 15 -0.27 11.98 -24.96
C HIS A 15 -1.02 10.98 -24.05
N GLN A 16 -2.08 11.43 -23.36
CA GLN A 16 -2.80 10.61 -22.38
C GLN A 16 -3.51 9.41 -23.02
N ALA A 17 -3.99 9.54 -24.26
CA ALA A 17 -4.71 8.47 -24.95
C ALA A 17 -3.78 7.31 -25.33
N GLU A 18 -2.56 7.63 -25.75
CA GLU A 18 -1.52 6.67 -26.10
C GLU A 18 -1.08 5.86 -24.87
N ILE A 19 -0.96 6.50 -23.71
CA ILE A 19 -0.67 5.79 -22.44
C ILE A 19 -1.80 4.83 -22.09
N VAL A 20 -3.06 5.26 -22.20
CA VAL A 20 -4.23 4.40 -21.95
C VAL A 20 -4.25 3.21 -22.93
N GLU A 21 -3.97 3.44 -24.21
CA GLU A 21 -3.91 2.38 -25.21
C GLU A 21 -2.79 1.38 -24.93
N MET A 22 -1.61 1.88 -24.57
CA MET A 22 -0.43 1.07 -24.24
C MET A 22 -0.68 0.13 -23.05
N LEU A 23 -1.52 0.54 -22.10
CA LEU A 23 -1.86 -0.25 -20.90
C LEU A 23 -3.17 -1.05 -21.06
N ARG A 24 -3.87 -0.93 -22.19
CA ARG A 24 -5.15 -1.60 -22.42
C ARG A 24 -5.00 -3.12 -22.31
N GLY A 25 -5.91 -3.74 -21.55
CA GLY A 25 -5.92 -5.19 -21.32
C GLY A 25 -4.86 -5.66 -20.33
N ARG A 26 -4.16 -4.74 -19.65
CA ARG A 26 -3.10 -5.02 -18.67
C ARG A 26 -3.42 -4.47 -17.29
N ASN A 27 -4.72 -4.35 -16.99
CA ASN A 27 -5.25 -3.75 -15.77
C ASN A 27 -4.76 -4.47 -14.51
N PHE A 28 -4.48 -5.77 -14.60
CA PHE A 28 -3.96 -6.58 -13.51
C PHE A 28 -2.81 -7.48 -13.99
N VAL A 29 -1.69 -7.43 -13.27
CA VAL A 29 -0.45 -8.15 -13.57
C VAL A 29 -0.01 -8.89 -12.31
N TYR A 30 0.39 -10.15 -12.47
CA TYR A 30 0.87 -10.98 -11.39
C TYR A 30 1.89 -11.99 -11.94
N PRO A 31 2.70 -12.63 -11.08
CA PRO A 31 3.68 -13.63 -11.53
C PRO A 31 3.01 -14.75 -12.34
N GLY A 32 3.58 -15.06 -13.51
CA GLY A 32 3.03 -16.09 -14.41
C GLY A 32 1.87 -15.64 -15.32
N ALA A 33 1.41 -14.40 -15.25
CA ALA A 33 0.42 -13.87 -16.20
C ALA A 33 1.05 -13.57 -17.58
N ASP A 34 0.33 -13.80 -18.68
CA ASP A 34 0.79 -13.48 -20.06
C ASP A 34 1.12 -11.98 -20.24
N ALA A 35 0.46 -11.11 -19.48
CA ALA A 35 0.70 -9.66 -19.46
C ALA A 35 1.96 -9.23 -18.67
N GLU A 36 2.66 -10.17 -18.02
CA GLU A 36 3.94 -9.95 -17.32
C GLU A 36 5.10 -9.81 -18.33
N SER A 37 4.98 -8.87 -19.25
CA SER A 37 6.09 -8.46 -20.12
C SER A 37 6.89 -7.29 -19.52
N PHE A 38 6.51 -6.83 -18.34
CA PHE A 38 7.15 -5.70 -17.64
C PHE A 38 8.38 -6.10 -16.80
N GLY A 39 8.57 -7.40 -16.54
CA GLY A 39 9.69 -7.90 -15.74
C GLY A 39 9.58 -7.60 -14.24
N PHE A 40 8.42 -7.16 -13.76
CA PHE A 40 8.16 -6.89 -12.35
C PHE A 40 8.28 -8.14 -11.47
N GLN A 41 7.91 -9.32 -12.00
CA GLN A 41 8.06 -10.59 -11.29
C GLN A 41 9.52 -10.93 -10.95
N ASP A 42 10.45 -10.49 -11.80
CA ASP A 42 11.89 -10.72 -11.64
C ASP A 42 12.52 -9.77 -10.61
N ILE A 43 11.83 -8.70 -10.21
CA ILE A 43 12.35 -7.73 -9.24
C ILE A 43 12.06 -8.24 -7.84
N ALA A 44 13.07 -8.86 -7.22
CA ALA A 44 12.94 -9.55 -5.94
C ALA A 44 12.33 -8.69 -4.81
N SER A 45 12.61 -7.39 -4.84
CA SER A 45 12.15 -6.46 -3.82
C SER A 45 10.73 -5.94 -4.04
N LEU A 46 10.05 -6.22 -5.16
CA LEU A 46 8.78 -5.57 -5.51
C LEU A 46 7.56 -6.33 -4.97
N HIS A 47 6.77 -5.69 -4.10
CA HIS A 47 5.49 -6.23 -3.62
C HIS A 47 4.32 -5.81 -4.51
N TYR A 48 4.20 -4.50 -4.75
CA TYR A 48 3.14 -3.91 -5.56
C TYR A 48 3.70 -2.79 -6.42
N ALA A 49 3.13 -2.64 -7.61
CA ALA A 49 3.28 -1.43 -8.40
C ALA A 49 1.94 -1.07 -9.04
N SER A 50 1.69 0.20 -9.30
CA SER A 50 0.52 0.59 -10.08
C SER A 50 0.81 1.78 -10.96
N VAL A 51 0.01 1.94 -12.02
CA VAL A 51 0.07 3.06 -12.95
C VAL A 51 -1.32 3.67 -13.07
N CYS A 52 -1.41 4.97 -12.79
CA CYS A 52 -2.63 5.75 -12.94
C CYS A 52 -2.36 7.05 -13.71
N LEU A 53 -3.39 7.55 -14.39
CA LEU A 53 -3.39 8.90 -14.95
C LEU A 53 -4.28 9.81 -14.10
N TYR A 54 -3.71 10.93 -13.69
CA TYR A 54 -4.35 11.96 -12.89
C TYR A 54 -4.50 13.23 -13.73
N ASP A 55 -5.73 13.71 -13.91
CA ASP A 55 -5.99 15.01 -14.52
C ASP A 55 -6.02 16.10 -13.44
N ASP A 56 -5.00 16.96 -13.43
CA ASP A 56 -4.96 18.15 -12.61
C ASP A 56 -5.59 19.33 -13.37
N PRO A 57 -6.69 19.93 -12.87
CA PRO A 57 -7.31 21.07 -13.54
C PRO A 57 -6.38 22.28 -13.75
N GLU A 58 -5.29 22.38 -12.99
CA GLU A 58 -4.34 23.50 -13.07
C GLU A 58 -3.10 23.16 -13.90
N ASP A 59 -2.69 21.89 -13.93
CA ASP A 59 -1.40 21.45 -14.47
C ASP A 59 -1.51 20.39 -15.58
N GLY A 60 -2.72 19.96 -15.92
CA GLY A 60 -3.00 18.92 -16.88
C GLY A 60 -2.69 17.51 -16.37
N TRP A 61 -2.50 16.59 -17.30
CA TRP A 61 -2.32 15.17 -17.02
C TRP A 61 -0.98 14.87 -16.37
N SER A 62 -0.99 13.99 -15.36
CA SER A 62 0.19 13.42 -14.74
C SER A 62 0.08 11.91 -14.65
N LEU A 63 1.19 11.23 -14.94
CA LEU A 63 1.40 9.82 -14.70
C LEU A 63 1.83 9.63 -13.25
N LEU A 64 1.10 8.79 -12.52
CA LEU A 64 1.43 8.38 -11.16
C LEU A 64 1.81 6.91 -11.20
N CYS A 65 3.02 6.60 -10.77
CA CYS A 65 3.48 5.23 -10.60
C CYS A 65 3.78 4.95 -9.14
N GLU A 66 3.03 4.03 -8.54
CA GLU A 66 3.26 3.57 -7.18
C GLU A 66 4.22 2.38 -7.18
N HIS A 67 5.08 2.32 -6.15
CA HIS A 67 5.98 1.21 -5.90
C HIS A 67 6.06 0.92 -4.40
N ASN A 68 5.75 -0.31 -4.01
CA ASN A 68 5.96 -0.86 -2.67
C ASN A 68 7.08 -1.89 -2.73
N VAL A 69 8.20 -1.59 -2.08
CA VAL A 69 9.45 -2.32 -2.26
C VAL A 69 10.18 -2.63 -0.96
N ASP A 70 10.95 -3.70 -0.98
CA ASP A 70 12.02 -3.96 -0.02
C ASP A 70 13.25 -3.08 -0.29
N GLY A 71 13.92 -2.66 0.77
CA GLY A 71 15.20 -1.96 0.64
C GLY A 71 15.06 -0.52 0.16
N GLY A 72 16.17 0.07 -0.28
CA GLY A 72 16.25 1.48 -0.65
C GLY A 72 15.66 1.79 -2.02
N ILE A 73 15.03 2.97 -2.17
CA ILE A 73 14.45 3.43 -3.45
C ILE A 73 15.50 3.46 -4.57
N GLY A 74 16.72 3.95 -4.30
CA GLY A 74 17.78 4.03 -5.29
C GLY A 74 18.25 2.65 -5.79
N ASP A 75 18.33 1.66 -4.89
CA ASP A 75 18.69 0.30 -5.26
C ASP A 75 17.59 -0.37 -6.08
N TYR A 76 16.32 -0.17 -5.67
CA TYR A 76 15.18 -0.63 -6.46
C TYR A 76 15.17 -0.03 -7.87
N LEU A 77 15.38 1.29 -8.01
CA LEU A 77 15.41 1.93 -9.33
C LEU A 77 16.54 1.38 -10.20
N ARG A 78 17.69 1.05 -9.62
CA ARG A 78 18.78 0.38 -10.35
C ARG A 78 18.34 -1.00 -10.87
N VAL A 79 17.79 -1.83 -9.98
CA VAL A 79 17.31 -3.18 -10.33
C VAL A 79 16.16 -3.13 -11.35
N LEU A 80 15.29 -2.12 -11.28
CA LEU A 80 14.23 -1.89 -12.26
C LEU A 80 14.83 -1.66 -13.65
N ILE A 81 15.86 -0.82 -13.76
CA ILE A 81 16.56 -0.55 -15.01
C ILE A 81 17.29 -1.81 -15.52
N ASP A 82 18.08 -2.48 -14.66
CA ASP A 82 18.81 -3.70 -15.02
C ASP A 82 17.87 -4.83 -15.49
N THR A 83 16.67 -4.90 -14.91
CA THR A 83 15.64 -5.88 -15.32
C THR A 83 14.99 -5.50 -16.63
N ALA A 84 14.75 -4.19 -16.84
CA ALA A 84 14.27 -3.66 -18.10
C ALA A 84 15.28 -3.83 -19.23
N GLU A 85 16.60 -3.85 -18.96
CA GLU A 85 17.63 -4.15 -19.95
C GLU A 85 17.67 -5.62 -20.36
N ARG A 86 17.53 -6.53 -19.38
CA ARG A 86 17.59 -7.99 -19.62
C ARG A 86 16.36 -8.52 -20.34
N ARG A 87 15.21 -7.86 -20.17
CA ARG A 87 13.93 -8.17 -20.83
C ARG A 87 13.74 -7.23 -22.02
N ASP A 88 12.87 -7.57 -22.97
CA ASP A 88 12.37 -6.60 -23.98
C ASP A 88 11.47 -5.50 -23.35
N ALA A 89 11.37 -5.45 -22.01
CA ALA A 89 10.62 -4.49 -21.22
C ALA A 89 11.24 -3.08 -21.21
N GLY A 90 12.52 -2.94 -21.56
CA GLY A 90 13.22 -1.65 -21.65
C GLY A 90 12.60 -0.72 -22.70
N LEU A 91 11.97 -1.26 -23.74
CA LEU A 91 11.17 -0.46 -24.67
C LEU A 91 9.89 0.05 -24.00
N PHE A 92 9.21 -0.78 -23.20
CA PHE A 92 7.97 -0.38 -22.53
C PHE A 92 8.18 0.81 -21.58
N LEU A 93 9.12 0.71 -20.63
CA LEU A 93 9.32 1.80 -19.66
C LEU A 93 9.79 3.09 -20.34
N ARG A 94 10.69 2.99 -21.34
CA ARG A 94 11.12 4.17 -22.10
C ARG A 94 10.00 4.79 -22.91
N THR A 95 9.15 3.99 -23.54
CA THR A 95 7.99 4.50 -24.28
C THR A 95 6.99 5.15 -23.33
N LEU A 96 6.62 4.49 -22.22
CA LEU A 96 5.69 5.02 -21.22
C LEU A 96 6.14 6.39 -20.70
N TYR A 97 7.37 6.48 -20.22
CA TYR A 97 7.90 7.75 -19.73
C TYR A 97 8.28 8.71 -20.86
N GLY A 98 8.43 8.24 -22.11
CA GLY A 98 8.63 9.07 -23.30
C GLY A 98 7.42 9.94 -23.63
N HIS A 99 6.23 9.55 -23.17
CA HIS A 99 5.02 10.38 -23.18
C HIS A 99 5.02 11.47 -22.09
N CYS A 100 6.03 11.52 -21.21
CA CYS A 100 6.12 12.50 -20.12
C CYS A 100 7.07 13.66 -20.46
N GLU A 101 6.86 14.79 -19.80
CA GLU A 101 7.67 16.00 -19.93
C GLU A 101 9.05 15.83 -19.28
N GLY A 102 10.10 16.21 -20.02
CA GLY A 102 11.48 16.23 -19.52
C GLY A 102 12.20 14.88 -19.55
N PHE A 103 11.59 13.83 -20.09
CA PHE A 103 12.30 12.60 -20.49
C PHE A 103 12.41 12.57 -22.01
N ASP A 104 13.63 12.35 -22.52
CA ASP A 104 13.90 12.34 -23.97
C ASP A 104 13.65 10.97 -24.63
N GLY A 105 13.38 9.92 -23.85
CA GLY A 105 13.10 8.58 -24.37
C GLY A 105 14.33 7.79 -24.83
N THR A 106 15.53 8.38 -24.75
CA THR A 106 16.70 7.88 -25.51
C THR A 106 17.49 6.80 -24.80
N SER A 107 17.64 6.87 -23.47
CA SER A 107 18.47 5.95 -22.69
C SER A 107 17.84 5.47 -21.39
N LEU A 108 18.25 4.29 -20.92
CA LEU A 108 17.83 3.72 -19.64
C LEU A 108 18.53 4.37 -18.44
N ASP A 109 19.79 4.79 -18.59
CA ASP A 109 20.47 5.65 -17.60
C ASP A 109 19.75 6.99 -17.41
N GLY A 110 19.31 7.60 -18.52
CA GLY A 110 18.47 8.79 -18.48
C GLY A 110 17.16 8.55 -17.72
N LEU A 111 16.57 7.37 -17.88
CA LEU A 111 15.35 6.98 -17.18
C LEU A 111 15.58 6.85 -15.68
N HIS A 112 16.68 6.24 -15.24
CA HIS A 112 17.02 6.15 -13.82
C HIS A 112 16.99 7.53 -13.15
N ASN A 113 17.75 8.48 -13.70
CA ASN A 113 17.87 9.83 -13.17
C ASN A 113 16.54 10.57 -13.22
N TYR A 114 15.79 10.39 -14.31
CA TYR A 114 14.46 10.95 -14.49
C TYR A 114 13.48 10.48 -13.39
N LEU A 115 13.39 9.18 -13.16
CA LEU A 115 12.54 8.60 -12.11
C LEU A 115 12.97 9.05 -10.73
N HIS A 116 14.27 8.99 -10.43
CA HIS A 116 14.81 9.36 -9.13
C HIS A 116 14.48 10.82 -8.77
N SER A 117 14.55 11.74 -9.75
CA SER A 117 14.21 13.17 -9.55
C SER A 117 12.71 13.43 -9.28
N ARG A 118 11.85 12.45 -9.58
CA ARG A 118 10.37 12.53 -9.48
C ARG A 118 9.80 11.66 -8.38
N VAL A 119 10.64 11.14 -7.49
CA VAL A 119 10.21 10.37 -6.33
C VAL A 119 9.54 11.29 -5.30
N HIS A 120 8.26 11.05 -5.08
CA HIS A 120 7.51 11.58 -3.94
C HIS A 120 7.50 10.56 -2.81
N ARG A 121 8.18 10.91 -1.71
CA ARG A 121 8.19 10.09 -0.50
C ARG A 121 6.91 10.30 0.31
N PRO A 122 6.39 9.24 0.95
CA PRO A 122 5.27 9.36 1.85
C PRO A 122 5.55 10.27 3.04
N VAL A 123 4.57 11.10 3.39
CA VAL A 123 4.56 11.85 4.65
C VAL A 123 4.02 11.03 5.82
N ALA A 124 3.17 10.03 5.52
CA ALA A 124 2.77 8.97 6.42
C ALA A 124 2.40 7.72 5.61
N GLY A 125 2.36 6.57 6.26
CA GLY A 125 1.87 5.35 5.66
C GLY A 125 1.86 4.19 6.64
N PHE A 126 1.18 3.13 6.25
CA PHE A 126 0.98 1.89 7.00
C PHE A 126 1.40 0.71 6.13
N ILE A 127 1.93 -0.33 6.77
CA ILE A 127 2.20 -1.64 6.15
C ILE A 127 1.77 -2.68 7.18
N SER A 128 0.99 -3.66 6.76
CA SER A 128 0.64 -4.77 7.64
C SER A 128 1.83 -5.69 7.92
N ALA A 129 2.44 -6.24 6.87
CA ALA A 129 3.57 -7.15 6.99
C ALA A 129 4.87 -6.40 7.35
N VAL A 130 4.93 -5.75 8.51
CA VAL A 130 6.06 -4.88 8.92
C VAL A 130 7.36 -5.67 8.88
N ASN A 131 8.32 -5.13 8.11
CA ASN A 131 9.66 -5.66 7.87
C ASN A 131 9.75 -7.02 7.15
N MET A 132 8.64 -7.64 6.73
CA MET A 132 8.65 -8.91 6.01
C MET A 132 8.88 -8.70 4.50
N THR A 133 10.03 -9.18 4.02
CA THR A 133 10.33 -9.14 2.58
C THR A 133 9.30 -9.89 1.75
N ARG A 134 9.18 -9.54 0.46
CA ARG A 134 8.32 -10.24 -0.49
C ARG A 134 8.60 -11.75 -0.52
N ASP A 135 9.88 -12.12 -0.55
CA ASP A 135 10.30 -13.51 -0.60
C ASP A 135 9.99 -14.26 0.70
N GLN A 136 10.06 -13.57 1.84
CA GLN A 136 9.58 -14.12 3.11
C GLN A 136 8.07 -14.38 3.07
N ILE A 137 7.27 -13.43 2.59
CA ILE A 137 5.81 -13.62 2.49
C ILE A 137 5.47 -14.84 1.62
N ARG A 138 6.14 -15.01 0.48
CA ARG A 138 5.96 -16.18 -0.40
C ARG A 138 6.46 -17.48 0.24
N LEU A 139 7.58 -17.44 0.95
CA LEU A 139 8.09 -18.60 1.66
C LEU A 139 7.12 -19.04 2.77
N ASP A 140 6.56 -18.10 3.52
CA ASP A 140 5.60 -18.37 4.59
C ASP A 140 4.32 -19.00 4.00
N ALA A 141 3.87 -18.54 2.82
CA ALA A 141 2.79 -19.17 2.08
C ALA A 141 3.13 -20.59 1.61
N ALA A 142 4.32 -20.82 1.04
CA ALA A 142 4.75 -22.16 0.64
C ALA A 142 4.82 -23.14 1.84
N VAL A 143 5.24 -22.68 3.02
CA VAL A 143 5.21 -23.47 4.26
C VAL A 143 3.77 -23.88 4.61
N HIS A 144 2.83 -22.95 4.51
CA HIS A 144 1.42 -23.23 4.73
C HIS A 144 0.90 -24.26 3.73
N ASP A 145 1.14 -24.08 2.44
CA ASP A 145 0.65 -24.98 1.39
C ASP A 145 1.19 -26.41 1.54
N VAL A 146 2.45 -26.56 1.98
CA VAL A 146 3.02 -27.89 2.30
C VAL A 146 2.29 -28.51 3.49
N ALA A 147 2.06 -27.74 4.56
CA ALA A 147 1.37 -28.24 5.75
C ALA A 147 -0.08 -28.64 5.44
N ASP A 148 -0.80 -27.80 4.71
CA ASP A 148 -2.17 -28.05 4.26
C ASP A 148 -2.25 -29.30 3.37
N ARG A 149 -1.32 -29.47 2.41
CA ARG A 149 -1.28 -30.68 1.58
C ARG A 149 -1.01 -31.97 2.37
N VAL A 150 -0.28 -31.90 3.48
CA VAL A 150 0.02 -33.07 4.33
C VAL A 150 -1.15 -33.39 5.26
N LEU A 151 -1.85 -32.37 5.77
CA LEU A 151 -2.86 -32.50 6.83
C LEU A 151 -4.31 -32.34 6.35
N GLY A 152 -4.51 -31.87 5.12
CA GLY A 152 -5.80 -31.51 4.54
C GLY A 152 -6.77 -32.68 4.40
N GLU A 153 -7.98 -32.36 3.93
CA GLU A 153 -9.11 -33.27 3.95
C GLU A 153 -8.84 -34.61 3.22
N GLY A 154 -9.19 -35.72 3.87
CA GLY A 154 -9.01 -37.09 3.35
C GLY A 154 -7.72 -37.80 3.80
N GLY A 155 -6.89 -37.14 4.62
CA GLY A 155 -5.70 -37.74 5.23
C GLY A 155 -6.01 -38.85 6.24
N VAL A 156 -5.03 -39.73 6.45
CA VAL A 156 -5.10 -40.76 7.51
C VAL A 156 -5.08 -40.05 8.87
N PRO A 157 -5.95 -40.42 9.84
CA PRO A 157 -5.91 -39.85 11.18
C PRO A 157 -4.51 -40.00 11.81
N MET A 158 -3.91 -38.88 12.18
CA MET A 158 -2.58 -38.83 12.81
C MET A 158 -2.69 -38.29 14.23
N SER A 159 -1.85 -38.81 15.14
CA SER A 159 -1.56 -38.08 16.38
C SER A 159 -0.81 -36.79 16.07
N ALA A 160 -0.86 -35.81 16.98
CA ALA A 160 -0.15 -34.53 16.80
C ALA A 160 1.36 -34.73 16.56
N ALA A 161 1.99 -35.70 17.22
CA ALA A 161 3.40 -36.02 17.02
C ALA A 161 3.69 -36.59 15.61
N GLN A 162 2.79 -37.44 15.09
CA GLN A 162 2.90 -37.97 13.72
C GLN A 162 2.69 -36.86 12.69
N ALA A 163 1.68 -36.00 12.88
CA ALA A 163 1.42 -34.84 12.03
C ALA A 163 2.62 -33.91 11.97
N GLN A 164 3.21 -33.57 13.13
CA GLN A 164 4.42 -32.76 13.22
C GLN A 164 5.58 -33.40 12.45
N ALA A 165 5.86 -34.68 12.67
CA ALA A 165 6.95 -35.37 11.99
C ALA A 165 6.74 -35.40 10.46
N ALA A 166 5.51 -35.66 10.00
CA ALA A 166 5.16 -35.70 8.59
C ALA A 166 5.30 -34.32 7.92
N VAL A 167 4.78 -33.26 8.54
CA VAL A 167 4.89 -31.88 8.03
C VAL A 167 6.35 -31.45 7.97
N LEU A 168 7.12 -31.66 9.05
CA LEU A 168 8.55 -31.29 9.06
C LEU A 168 9.35 -32.04 7.98
N ALA A 169 9.08 -33.33 7.79
CA ALA A 169 9.73 -34.11 6.73
C ALA A 169 9.34 -33.61 5.32
N ALA A 170 8.06 -33.28 5.11
CA ALA A 170 7.59 -32.74 3.84
C ALA A 170 8.20 -31.35 3.55
N LEU A 171 8.29 -30.49 4.56
CA LEU A 171 8.91 -29.17 4.44
C LEU A 171 10.40 -29.24 4.10
N ASP A 172 11.12 -30.25 4.60
CA ASP A 172 12.54 -30.44 4.28
C ASP A 172 12.75 -31.01 2.87
N ALA A 173 11.76 -31.74 2.32
CA ALA A 173 11.81 -32.32 0.98
C ALA A 173 11.24 -31.41 -0.12
N ASP A 174 10.43 -30.42 0.23
CA ASP A 174 9.74 -29.54 -0.73
C ASP A 174 10.69 -28.52 -1.39
N ALA A 175 10.58 -28.39 -2.71
CA ALA A 175 11.43 -27.50 -3.49
C ALA A 175 11.09 -26.00 -3.29
N GLY A 176 9.86 -25.67 -2.90
CA GLY A 176 9.38 -24.30 -2.67
C GLY A 176 9.85 -23.72 -1.34
N THR A 177 10.03 -24.55 -0.32
CA THR A 177 10.57 -24.13 0.98
C THR A 177 12.11 -24.07 1.00
N GLN A 178 12.75 -24.80 0.09
CA GLN A 178 14.20 -24.84 -0.15
C GLN A 178 15.05 -25.18 1.09
N GLY A 179 14.46 -25.79 2.13
CA GLY A 179 15.09 -25.94 3.44
C GLY A 179 15.43 -24.62 4.15
N ARG A 180 14.99 -23.47 3.61
CA ARG A 180 15.27 -22.14 4.14
C ARG A 180 14.27 -21.72 5.21
N TRP A 181 13.10 -22.35 5.24
CA TRP A 181 11.97 -22.03 6.11
C TRP A 181 12.35 -21.95 7.60
N HIS A 182 13.24 -22.83 8.09
CA HIS A 182 13.67 -22.83 9.49
C HIS A 182 14.85 -21.90 9.78
N SER A 183 15.56 -21.42 8.75
CA SER A 183 16.74 -20.56 8.88
C SER A 183 16.41 -19.08 8.94
N LEU A 184 15.22 -18.70 8.44
CA LEU A 184 14.79 -17.32 8.41
C LEU A 184 14.39 -16.86 9.82
N GLU A 185 14.90 -15.70 10.22
CA GLU A 185 14.46 -15.03 11.45
C GLU A 185 13.34 -14.05 11.15
N ASP A 186 12.40 -13.96 12.09
CA ASP A 186 11.33 -12.99 12.01
C ASP A 186 11.90 -11.60 12.33
N PRO A 187 11.71 -10.60 11.45
CA PRO A 187 12.44 -9.33 11.53
C PRO A 187 12.04 -8.42 12.70
N GLY A 188 11.17 -8.90 13.61
CA GLY A 188 10.63 -8.12 14.71
C GLY A 188 9.81 -6.91 14.24
N VAL A 189 9.01 -6.36 15.16
CA VAL A 189 8.22 -5.14 14.91
C VAL A 189 8.50 -4.05 15.94
N ASP A 190 9.28 -4.38 16.98
CA ASP A 190 9.58 -3.48 18.07
C ASP A 190 10.65 -2.47 17.70
N LEU A 191 10.29 -1.19 17.84
CA LEU A 191 11.25 -0.11 17.71
C LEU A 191 12.23 -0.09 18.91
N PRO A 192 13.50 0.27 18.70
CA PRO A 192 14.44 0.55 19.78
C PRO A 192 13.88 1.60 20.75
N THR A 193 14.19 1.48 22.05
CA THR A 193 13.67 2.38 23.11
C THR A 193 13.93 3.86 22.82
N GLY A 194 15.10 4.21 22.28
CA GLY A 194 15.42 5.58 21.90
C GLY A 194 14.52 6.12 20.79
N ASP A 195 14.16 5.28 19.82
CA ASP A 195 13.26 5.69 18.73
C ASP A 195 11.81 5.74 19.20
N LYS A 196 11.39 4.85 20.12
CA LYS A 196 10.10 4.96 20.81
C LYS A 196 9.97 6.31 21.53
N LEU A 197 11.00 6.74 22.27
CA LEU A 197 11.01 8.05 22.95
C LEU A 197 10.94 9.21 21.95
N LYS A 198 11.74 9.19 20.88
CA LYS A 198 11.70 10.23 19.83
C LYS A 198 10.32 10.33 19.19
N MET A 199 9.71 9.19 18.86
CA MET A 199 8.36 9.16 18.29
C MET A 199 7.31 9.63 19.30
N GLY A 200 7.46 9.31 20.59
CA GLY A 200 6.57 9.80 21.66
C GLY A 200 6.63 11.31 21.83
N LEU A 201 7.84 11.89 21.84
CA LEU A 201 8.04 13.34 21.87
C LEU A 201 7.50 14.02 20.60
N ALA A 202 7.71 13.40 19.43
CA ALA A 202 7.14 13.90 18.18
C ALA A 202 5.60 13.87 18.22
N LEU A 203 4.98 12.81 18.74
CA LEU A 203 3.53 12.71 18.90
C LEU A 203 3.00 13.83 19.80
N LEU A 204 3.65 14.07 20.95
CA LEU A 204 3.27 15.11 21.89
C LEU A 204 3.40 16.52 21.27
N GLY A 205 4.56 16.82 20.67
CA GLY A 205 4.82 18.13 20.06
C GLY A 205 3.86 18.43 18.91
N ASN A 206 3.65 17.46 18.00
CA ASN A 206 2.68 17.62 16.92
C ASN A 206 1.25 17.68 17.44
N GLY A 207 0.91 16.94 18.51
CA GLY A 207 -0.41 17.00 19.14
C GLY A 207 -0.75 18.37 19.73
N VAL A 208 0.19 18.99 20.45
CA VAL A 208 0.04 20.35 20.98
C VAL A 208 -0.12 21.36 19.85
N ALA A 209 0.73 21.28 18.82
CA ALA A 209 0.64 22.16 17.66
C ALA A 209 -0.71 21.98 16.92
N PHE A 210 -1.12 20.73 16.69
CA PHE A 210 -2.39 20.41 16.03
C PHE A 210 -3.58 20.93 16.83
N LEU A 211 -3.58 20.80 18.17
CA LEU A 211 -4.66 21.33 19.01
C LEU A 211 -4.81 22.85 18.86
N GLY A 212 -3.71 23.60 18.94
CA GLY A 212 -3.75 25.06 18.73
C GLY A 212 -4.24 25.45 17.34
N LEU A 213 -3.82 24.70 16.31
CA LEU A 213 -4.22 24.94 14.93
C LEU A 213 -5.66 24.51 14.64
N ALA A 214 -6.15 23.44 15.26
CA ALA A 214 -7.55 23.02 15.18
C ALA A 214 -8.46 24.10 15.77
N LEU A 215 -8.08 24.68 16.92
CA LEU A 215 -8.79 25.82 17.52
C LEU A 215 -8.80 27.05 16.61
N TRP A 216 -7.64 27.40 16.01
CA TRP A 216 -7.53 28.48 15.03
C TRP A 216 -8.47 28.28 13.83
N ASN A 217 -8.61 27.04 13.37
CA ASN A 217 -9.41 26.69 12.19
C ASN A 217 -10.91 26.49 12.47
N LEU A 218 -11.38 26.58 13.73
CA LEU A 218 -12.78 26.36 14.08
C LEU A 218 -13.76 27.30 13.36
N ILE A 219 -13.41 28.59 13.23
CA ILE A 219 -14.27 29.58 12.59
C ILE A 219 -14.37 29.31 11.07
N PRO A 220 -13.25 29.19 10.33
CA PRO A 220 -13.30 28.79 8.91
C PRO A 220 -14.06 27.48 8.67
N GLU A 221 -13.89 26.48 9.55
CA GLU A 221 -14.57 25.19 9.45
C GLU A 221 -16.09 25.30 9.61
N ARG A 222 -16.54 26.13 10.56
CA ARG A 222 -17.97 26.41 10.75
C ARG A 222 -18.59 27.11 9.54
N ALA A 223 -17.85 28.01 8.90
CA ALA A 223 -18.30 28.73 7.70
C ALA A 223 -18.21 27.88 6.42
N ALA A 224 -17.43 26.80 6.41
CA ALA A 224 -17.26 25.95 5.24
C ALA A 224 -18.58 25.32 4.78
N ARG A 225 -18.79 25.32 3.46
CA ARG A 225 -19.94 24.67 2.81
C ARG A 225 -19.80 23.15 2.95
N THR A 226 -20.91 22.48 3.19
CA THR A 226 -20.95 21.01 3.18
C THR A 226 -21.10 20.55 1.74
N ASP A 227 -20.17 19.73 1.29
CA ASP A 227 -20.28 19.08 0.00
C ASP A 227 -21.31 17.95 0.04
N ARG A 228 -22.18 17.91 -0.97
CA ARG A 228 -23.25 16.92 -1.14
C ARG A 228 -23.23 16.29 -2.53
N ALA A 229 -22.24 16.61 -3.35
CA ALA A 229 -22.16 16.04 -4.68
C ALA A 229 -21.97 14.53 -4.62
N ARG A 230 -22.62 13.85 -5.57
CA ARG A 230 -22.50 12.41 -5.78
C ARG A 230 -21.43 12.14 -6.84
N PRO A 231 -20.81 10.95 -6.83
CA PRO A 231 -19.91 10.55 -7.91
C PRO A 231 -20.63 10.57 -9.25
N ASP A 232 -19.91 11.00 -10.28
CA ASP A 232 -20.34 10.83 -11.67
C ASP A 232 -20.55 9.32 -11.94
N PRO A 233 -21.71 8.89 -12.46
CA PRO A 233 -21.96 7.49 -12.82
C PRO A 233 -20.91 6.90 -13.76
N ASP A 234 -20.36 7.66 -14.70
CA ASP A 234 -19.40 7.16 -15.68
C ASP A 234 -18.00 6.99 -15.06
N LEU A 235 -17.58 7.94 -14.22
CA LEU A 235 -16.38 7.78 -13.38
C LEU A 235 -16.52 6.53 -12.51
N ARG A 236 -17.65 6.39 -11.82
CA ARG A 236 -17.90 5.23 -10.96
C ARG A 236 -17.79 3.92 -11.74
N ARG A 237 -18.42 3.82 -12.91
CA ARG A 237 -18.31 2.64 -13.77
C ARG A 237 -16.86 2.37 -14.19
N SER A 238 -16.11 3.42 -14.53
CA SER A 238 -14.69 3.28 -14.92
C SER A 238 -13.81 2.74 -13.80
N LEU A 239 -14.15 3.04 -12.54
CA LEU A 239 -13.45 2.52 -11.36
C LEU A 239 -13.85 1.07 -11.07
N GLU A 240 -15.16 0.78 -11.08
CA GLU A 240 -15.70 -0.56 -10.80
C GLU A 240 -15.23 -1.62 -11.81
N ILE A 241 -14.91 -1.24 -13.05
CA ILE A 241 -14.31 -2.16 -14.04
C ILE A 241 -12.96 -2.71 -13.55
N GLY A 242 -12.22 -1.94 -12.74
CA GLY A 242 -10.90 -2.28 -12.24
C GLY A 242 -10.87 -2.94 -10.86
N GLU A 243 -12.04 -3.21 -10.26
CA GLU A 243 -12.19 -3.70 -8.88
C GLU A 243 -12.60 -5.18 -8.85
N ASP A 244 -12.29 -5.86 -7.75
CA ASP A 244 -12.77 -7.20 -7.38
C ASP A 244 -12.37 -8.35 -8.35
N PHE A 245 -11.24 -8.22 -9.06
CA PHE A 245 -10.69 -9.31 -9.90
C PHE A 245 -10.12 -10.49 -9.10
N VAL A 246 -9.55 -10.19 -7.95
CA VAL A 246 -8.95 -11.13 -7.00
C VAL A 246 -9.37 -10.72 -5.59
N PRO A 247 -9.08 -11.51 -4.53
CA PRO A 247 -9.45 -11.14 -3.16
C PRO A 247 -8.87 -9.81 -2.68
N THR A 248 -7.84 -9.31 -3.38
CA THR A 248 -7.18 -8.03 -3.13
C THR A 248 -7.58 -6.97 -4.17
N ASN A 249 -7.53 -5.71 -3.78
CA ASN A 249 -7.84 -4.54 -4.59
C ASN A 249 -6.78 -3.44 -4.40
N HIS A 250 -6.79 -2.50 -5.35
CA HIS A 250 -5.96 -1.31 -5.31
C HIS A 250 -6.82 -0.06 -5.51
N MET A 251 -6.49 1.00 -4.78
CA MET A 251 -7.05 2.32 -5.03
C MET A 251 -5.99 3.41 -5.02
N LEU A 252 -6.17 4.39 -5.90
CA LEU A 252 -5.45 5.64 -5.89
C LEU A 252 -6.44 6.79 -5.83
N SER A 253 -6.17 7.75 -4.96
CA SER A 253 -6.97 8.96 -4.78
C SER A 253 -6.06 10.19 -4.78
N VAL A 254 -6.48 11.24 -5.48
CA VAL A 254 -5.80 12.53 -5.47
C VAL A 254 -6.80 13.61 -5.06
N VAL A 255 -6.47 14.35 -4.01
CA VAL A 255 -7.31 15.43 -3.50
C VAL A 255 -6.57 16.75 -3.48
N HIS A 256 -7.31 17.82 -3.72
CA HIS A 256 -6.81 19.17 -3.55
C HIS A 256 -6.79 19.51 -2.06
N VAL A 257 -5.68 20.04 -1.57
CA VAL A 257 -5.57 20.48 -0.17
C VAL A 257 -5.59 21.99 -0.06
N HIS A 258 -6.11 22.47 1.06
CA HIS A 258 -6.03 23.87 1.43
C HIS A 258 -4.58 24.31 1.63
N THR A 259 -4.26 25.51 1.15
CA THR A 259 -2.91 26.10 1.18
C THR A 259 -2.82 27.33 2.08
N ASP A 260 -3.92 27.78 2.68
CA ASP A 260 -3.87 28.81 3.71
C ASP A 260 -3.01 28.35 4.89
N ALA A 261 -2.32 29.31 5.54
CA ALA A 261 -1.30 29.02 6.54
C ALA A 261 -1.84 28.14 7.69
N GLY A 262 -3.09 28.37 8.11
CA GLY A 262 -3.77 27.61 9.16
C GLY A 262 -3.92 26.13 8.79
N ARG A 263 -4.55 25.82 7.65
CA ARG A 263 -4.71 24.43 7.19
C ARG A 263 -3.38 23.80 6.80
N PHE A 264 -2.45 24.58 6.25
CA PHE A 264 -1.11 24.11 5.88
C PHE A 264 -0.32 23.60 7.09
N LEU A 265 -0.22 24.41 8.17
CA LEU A 265 0.49 24.00 9.39
C LEU A 265 -0.23 22.84 10.08
N ALA A 266 -1.57 22.90 10.14
CA ALA A 266 -2.36 21.87 10.80
C ALA A 266 -2.15 20.50 10.14
N LYS A 267 -2.04 20.48 8.80
CA LYS A 267 -1.78 19.28 8.01
C LYS A 267 -0.43 18.66 8.34
N HIS A 268 0.62 19.45 8.43
CA HIS A 268 1.95 18.93 8.78
C HIS A 268 1.98 18.34 10.19
N ALA A 269 1.32 19.01 11.15
CA ALA A 269 1.17 18.48 12.50
C ALA A 269 0.37 17.16 12.50
N ALA A 270 -0.75 17.09 11.78
CA ALA A 270 -1.57 15.89 11.67
C ALA A 270 -0.82 14.69 11.06
N PHE A 271 -0.08 14.89 9.96
CA PHE A 271 0.75 13.84 9.37
C PHE A 271 1.93 13.46 10.26
N GLY A 272 2.47 14.40 11.04
CA GLY A 272 3.44 14.13 12.11
C GLY A 272 2.88 13.20 13.18
N MET A 273 1.65 13.43 13.63
CA MET A 273 0.93 12.56 14.58
C MET A 273 0.67 11.18 13.97
N LEU A 274 0.13 11.11 12.74
CA LEU A 274 -0.15 9.84 12.06
C LEU A 274 1.09 8.95 11.96
N ARG A 275 2.23 9.53 11.54
CA ARG A 275 3.50 8.81 11.45
C ARG A 275 3.94 8.26 12.82
N ALA A 276 3.83 9.06 13.88
CA ALA A 276 4.20 8.62 15.22
C ALA A 276 3.24 7.55 15.77
N LEU A 277 1.93 7.69 15.52
CA LEU A 277 0.93 6.71 15.93
C LEU A 277 1.14 5.35 15.24
N VAL A 278 1.42 5.34 13.93
CA VAL A 278 1.73 4.09 13.22
C VAL A 278 2.97 3.43 13.81
N ALA A 279 4.04 4.20 14.04
CA ALA A 279 5.29 3.69 14.58
C ALA A 279 5.15 3.10 16.01
N LEU A 280 4.33 3.72 16.86
CA LEU A 280 4.20 3.36 18.27
C LEU A 280 3.09 2.36 18.57
N VAL A 281 1.96 2.46 17.86
CA VAL A 281 0.71 1.76 18.21
C VAL A 281 0.35 0.73 17.16
N PHE A 282 0.48 1.06 15.87
CA PHE A 282 0.01 0.22 14.76
C PHE A 282 1.17 -0.48 14.04
N ASN A 283 2.13 -0.99 14.80
CA ASN A 283 3.28 -1.73 14.27
C ASN A 283 3.10 -3.26 14.29
N LYS A 284 1.98 -3.77 14.83
CA LYS A 284 1.69 -5.20 14.97
C LYS A 284 0.64 -5.68 13.97
N SER A 285 0.98 -5.66 12.69
CA SER A 285 0.21 -6.21 11.57
C SER A 285 -1.11 -5.53 11.22
N PHE A 286 -1.94 -5.11 12.15
CA PHE A 286 -3.25 -4.53 11.86
C PHE A 286 -3.33 -3.06 12.28
N LEU A 287 -4.20 -2.31 11.60
CA LEU A 287 -4.50 -0.93 11.96
C LEU A 287 -5.68 -0.95 12.97
N GLY A 288 -5.36 -1.29 14.22
CA GLY A 288 -6.38 -1.53 15.24
C GLY A 288 -7.19 -2.78 14.88
N GLU A 289 -8.49 -2.62 14.68
CA GLU A 289 -9.41 -3.70 14.26
C GLU A 289 -9.50 -3.87 12.73
N ILE A 290 -8.81 -3.03 11.96
CA ILE A 290 -8.80 -3.12 10.49
C ILE A 290 -7.64 -4.01 10.07
N ASN A 291 -7.97 -5.19 9.54
CA ASN A 291 -7.04 -6.26 9.17
C ASN A 291 -7.02 -6.53 7.65
N THR A 292 -7.37 -5.53 6.84
CA THR A 292 -7.49 -5.63 5.38
C THR A 292 -6.46 -4.81 4.61
N ILE A 293 -5.59 -4.03 5.26
CA ILE A 293 -4.64 -3.13 4.57
C ILE A 293 -3.29 -3.82 4.40
N HIS A 294 -2.85 -4.05 3.16
CA HIS A 294 -1.47 -4.51 2.90
C HIS A 294 -0.49 -3.34 3.02
N PHE A 295 -0.70 -2.33 2.17
CA PHE A 295 0.13 -1.13 2.08
C PHE A 295 -0.80 0.08 1.90
N ALA A 296 -0.55 1.16 2.64
CA ALA A 296 -1.22 2.43 2.41
C ALA A 296 -0.24 3.58 2.65
N HIS A 297 -0.29 4.63 1.83
CA HIS A 297 0.52 5.81 2.08
C HIS A 297 -0.07 7.09 1.50
N TRP A 298 0.39 8.19 2.08
CA TRP A 298 0.08 9.54 1.66
C TRP A 298 1.34 10.25 1.21
N ALA A 299 1.32 10.84 0.03
CA ALA A 299 2.41 11.69 -0.47
C ALA A 299 1.86 13.03 -0.94
N PHE A 300 2.63 14.10 -0.71
CA PHE A 300 2.31 15.40 -1.29
C PHE A 300 2.96 15.54 -2.66
N ALA A 301 2.20 16.07 -3.62
CA ALA A 301 2.69 16.48 -4.92
C ALA A 301 2.31 17.94 -5.21
N ASN A 302 2.89 18.47 -6.29
CA ASN A 302 2.62 19.83 -6.77
C ASN A 302 2.74 20.89 -5.65
N ASN A 303 3.94 21.02 -5.06
CA ASN A 303 4.22 22.00 -3.98
C ASN A 303 3.24 21.93 -2.79
N ASN A 304 2.93 20.72 -2.31
CA ASN A 304 2.00 20.46 -1.20
C ASN A 304 0.54 20.86 -1.47
N ARG A 305 0.13 20.98 -2.75
CA ARG A 305 -1.24 21.34 -3.17
C ARG A 305 -2.10 20.14 -3.56
N ARG A 306 -1.47 18.98 -3.82
CA ARG A 306 -2.14 17.71 -4.06
C ARG A 306 -1.71 16.70 -3.01
N LEU A 307 -2.67 16.00 -2.43
CA LEU A 307 -2.45 14.87 -1.55
C LEU A 307 -2.83 13.60 -2.31
N ILE A 308 -1.83 12.77 -2.56
CA ILE A 308 -1.98 11.46 -3.17
C ILE A 308 -2.14 10.46 -2.03
N PHE A 309 -3.15 9.60 -2.13
CA PHE A 309 -3.33 8.43 -1.30
C PHE A 309 -3.32 7.19 -2.19
N VAL A 310 -2.55 6.19 -1.80
CA VAL A 310 -2.52 4.88 -2.46
C VAL A 310 -2.73 3.80 -1.42
N SER A 311 -3.50 2.79 -1.76
CA SER A 311 -3.75 1.65 -0.89
C SER A 311 -3.92 0.34 -1.67
N ASN A 312 -3.31 -0.72 -1.15
CA ASN A 312 -3.52 -2.10 -1.53
C ASN A 312 -4.21 -2.81 -0.36
N TYR A 313 -5.36 -3.43 -0.58
CA TYR A 313 -6.22 -3.92 0.49
C TYR A 313 -7.02 -5.17 0.10
N ASP A 314 -7.58 -5.86 1.09
CA ASP A 314 -8.43 -7.04 0.94
C ASP A 314 -9.92 -6.66 0.85
N GLY A 315 -10.67 -7.46 0.09
CA GLY A 315 -12.11 -7.35 -0.05
C GLY A 315 -12.55 -6.17 -0.90
N SER A 316 -13.86 -5.94 -0.97
CA SER A 316 -14.41 -4.91 -1.86
C SER A 316 -14.11 -3.50 -1.36
N TRP A 317 -14.03 -2.55 -2.29
CA TRP A 317 -13.85 -1.13 -1.96
C TRP A 317 -14.89 -0.63 -0.95
N ARG A 318 -16.14 -1.07 -1.09
CA ARG A 318 -17.21 -0.63 -0.20
C ARG A 318 -16.99 -1.12 1.23
N SER A 319 -16.68 -2.41 1.40
CA SER A 319 -16.40 -3.00 2.72
C SER A 319 -15.20 -2.32 3.37
N TYR A 320 -14.14 -2.10 2.57
CA TYR A 320 -12.94 -1.40 2.98
C TYR A 320 -13.25 0.01 3.53
N LEU A 321 -14.01 0.82 2.79
CA LEU A 321 -14.38 2.18 3.22
C LEU A 321 -15.31 2.19 4.44
N ASP A 322 -16.29 1.28 4.50
CA ASP A 322 -17.21 1.19 5.64
C ASP A 322 -16.43 0.94 6.95
N ASP A 323 -15.44 0.05 6.93
CA ASP A 323 -14.55 -0.21 8.07
C ASP A 323 -13.86 1.05 8.60
N PHE A 324 -13.30 1.91 7.74
CA PHE A 324 -12.68 3.15 8.23
C PHE A 324 -13.70 4.15 8.75
N THR A 325 -14.88 4.25 8.15
CA THR A 325 -15.91 5.19 8.63
C THR A 325 -16.40 4.82 10.02
N LEU A 326 -16.45 3.53 10.34
CA LEU A 326 -16.92 3.01 11.62
C LEU A 326 -15.80 2.93 12.67
N LYS A 327 -14.63 2.39 12.30
CA LYS A 327 -13.57 2.01 13.24
C LYS A 327 -12.44 3.04 13.34
N ALA A 328 -12.20 3.84 12.30
CA ALA A 328 -11.00 4.69 12.19
C ALA A 328 -11.27 6.13 11.71
N SER A 329 -12.51 6.64 11.87
CA SER A 329 -12.92 7.94 11.33
C SER A 329 -12.07 9.11 11.83
N ASN A 330 -11.60 9.09 13.08
CA ASN A 330 -10.71 10.13 13.61
C ASN A 330 -9.36 10.16 12.88
N GLY A 331 -8.81 8.99 12.51
CA GLY A 331 -7.59 8.89 11.72
C GLY A 331 -7.78 9.40 10.30
N LEU A 332 -8.92 9.08 9.68
CA LEU A 332 -9.30 9.65 8.38
C LEU A 332 -9.44 11.18 8.46
N ASN A 333 -10.02 11.70 9.53
CA ASN A 333 -10.15 13.15 9.72
C ASN A 333 -8.76 13.82 9.83
N LEU A 334 -7.82 13.24 10.57
CA LEU A 334 -6.44 13.73 10.63
C LEU A 334 -5.76 13.79 9.24
N ALA A 335 -5.96 12.77 8.41
CA ALA A 335 -5.36 12.73 7.08
C ALA A 335 -6.04 13.70 6.08
N TRP A 336 -7.37 13.78 6.10
CA TRP A 336 -8.13 14.41 5.01
C TRP A 336 -8.92 15.66 5.35
N ALA A 337 -9.07 16.06 6.62
CA ALA A 337 -9.82 17.28 6.96
C ALA A 337 -9.18 18.57 6.40
N HIS A 338 -7.95 18.50 5.91
CA HIS A 338 -7.26 19.58 5.20
C HIS A 338 -7.56 19.61 3.69
N SER A 339 -8.35 18.67 3.19
CA SER A 339 -8.72 18.55 1.78
C SER A 339 -9.93 19.41 1.47
N ARG A 340 -9.94 20.01 0.28
CA ARG A 340 -11.13 20.68 -0.25
C ARG A 340 -12.24 19.64 -0.41
N TRP A 341 -13.47 20.04 -0.10
CA TRP A 341 -14.67 19.20 -0.24
C TRP A 341 -14.77 18.00 0.71
N PHE A 342 -13.82 17.85 1.63
CA PHE A 342 -13.94 16.85 2.69
C PHE A 342 -15.20 17.11 3.53
N PRO A 343 -15.92 16.07 3.99
CA PRO A 343 -17.10 16.27 4.82
C PRO A 343 -16.79 17.11 6.05
N LYS A 344 -17.69 18.04 6.38
CA LYS A 344 -17.46 19.01 7.46
C LYS A 344 -17.13 18.31 8.78
N THR A 345 -16.01 18.66 9.38
CA THR A 345 -15.57 18.20 10.70
C THR A 345 -16.00 19.17 11.79
N TRP A 346 -15.74 18.78 13.04
CA TRP A 346 -15.57 19.69 14.16
C TRP A 346 -14.14 19.52 14.70
N ALA A 347 -13.42 20.64 14.83
CA ALA A 347 -12.03 20.70 15.24
C ALA A 347 -11.11 19.73 14.48
N MET A 348 -11.44 19.41 13.22
CA MET A 348 -10.69 18.47 12.38
C MET A 348 -10.55 17.03 12.94
N ILE A 349 -11.25 16.69 14.02
CA ILE A 349 -11.18 15.38 14.68
C ILE A 349 -12.53 14.67 14.61
N TRP A 350 -13.62 15.37 14.89
CA TRP A 350 -14.95 14.76 15.03
C TRP A 350 -15.82 14.99 13.80
N GLY A 351 -16.79 14.09 13.58
CA GLY A 351 -17.62 14.13 12.37
C GLY A 351 -16.82 13.73 11.14
N GLY A 352 -16.90 14.52 10.07
CA GLY A 352 -16.12 14.28 8.86
C GLY A 352 -16.37 12.89 8.28
N ALA A 353 -15.34 12.05 8.30
CA ALA A 353 -15.36 10.66 7.86
C ALA A 353 -16.49 9.80 8.47
N SER A 354 -16.88 10.05 9.73
CA SER A 354 -17.98 9.29 10.36
C SER A 354 -19.35 9.56 9.72
N LYS A 355 -19.46 10.58 8.87
CA LYS A 355 -20.65 10.84 8.03
C LYS A 355 -20.62 9.93 6.80
N GLY A 356 -20.64 8.61 7.02
CA GLY A 356 -20.38 7.56 6.02
C GLY A 356 -20.74 7.91 4.57
N PRO A 357 -22.02 8.16 4.22
CA PRO A 357 -22.41 8.48 2.84
C PRO A 357 -21.70 9.70 2.22
N GLN A 358 -21.44 10.75 3.00
CA GLN A 358 -20.75 11.95 2.50
C GLN A 358 -19.27 11.66 2.25
N PHE A 359 -18.61 10.96 3.18
CA PHE A 359 -17.22 10.59 3.04
C PHE A 359 -17.00 9.61 1.89
N ILE A 360 -17.85 8.61 1.75
CA ILE A 360 -17.77 7.63 0.68
C ILE A 360 -17.95 8.29 -0.69
N ASN A 361 -18.89 9.24 -0.82
CA ASN A 361 -19.03 10.02 -2.06
C ASN A 361 -17.82 10.91 -2.33
N PHE A 362 -17.22 11.51 -1.29
CA PHE A 362 -15.97 12.26 -1.41
C PHE A 362 -14.82 11.36 -1.88
N ALA A 363 -14.61 10.22 -1.23
CA ALA A 363 -13.56 9.25 -1.56
C ALA A 363 -13.71 8.73 -2.99
N ARG A 364 -14.93 8.38 -3.42
CA ARG A 364 -15.17 7.87 -4.77
C ARG A 364 -14.93 8.92 -5.85
N ARG A 365 -15.21 10.21 -5.57
CA ARG A 365 -14.96 11.32 -6.52
C ARG A 365 -13.51 11.72 -6.65
N SER A 366 -12.69 11.39 -5.66
CA SER A 366 -11.26 11.69 -5.69
C SER A 366 -10.42 10.54 -6.24
N MET A 367 -11.03 9.42 -6.59
CA MET A 367 -10.34 8.27 -7.17
C MET A 367 -10.10 8.42 -8.66
N TYR A 368 -9.00 7.84 -9.11
CA TYR A 368 -8.65 7.74 -10.52
C TYR A 368 -8.51 6.27 -10.91
N PRO A 369 -8.98 5.86 -12.11
CA PRO A 369 -8.84 4.48 -12.58
C PRO A 369 -7.38 4.02 -12.57
N THR A 370 -7.18 2.81 -12.06
CA THR A 370 -5.88 2.13 -12.13
C THR A 370 -5.74 1.48 -13.49
N LEU A 371 -4.77 1.93 -14.28
CA LEU A 371 -4.55 1.45 -15.65
C LEU A 371 -3.76 0.14 -15.68
N MET A 372 -2.87 -0.05 -14.71
CA MET A 372 -2.15 -1.30 -14.47
C MET A 372 -1.86 -1.43 -12.99
N TRP A 373 -2.05 -2.63 -12.44
CA TRP A 373 -1.71 -2.96 -11.07
C TRP A 373 -0.97 -4.30 -11.03
N TYR A 374 0.24 -4.28 -10.49
CA TYR A 374 1.02 -5.47 -10.20
C TYR A 374 0.86 -5.88 -8.74
N ASN A 375 0.56 -7.15 -8.51
CA ASN A 375 0.53 -7.78 -7.20
C ASN A 375 1.42 -9.04 -7.21
N ALA A 376 2.43 -9.06 -6.33
CA ALA A 376 3.37 -10.17 -6.23
C ALA A 376 2.78 -11.46 -5.63
N TYR A 377 1.62 -11.40 -4.97
CA TYR A 377 0.98 -12.54 -4.29
C TYR A 377 -0.56 -12.34 -4.27
N PRO A 378 -1.22 -12.46 -5.43
CA PRO A 378 -2.64 -12.09 -5.60
C PRO A 378 -3.62 -12.91 -4.76
N GLU A 379 -3.23 -14.12 -4.36
CA GLU A 379 -4.00 -15.06 -3.54
C GLU A 379 -3.90 -14.81 -2.04
N LEU A 380 -2.95 -13.99 -1.57
CA LEU A 380 -2.71 -13.81 -0.14
C LEU A 380 -3.42 -12.57 0.41
N SER A 381 -4.37 -12.79 1.31
CA SER A 381 -4.91 -11.72 2.16
C SER A 381 -3.95 -11.38 3.30
N VAL A 382 -4.14 -10.23 3.94
CA VAL A 382 -3.37 -9.80 5.11
C VAL A 382 -3.48 -10.80 6.26
N THR A 383 -4.67 -11.39 6.44
CA THR A 383 -4.88 -12.43 7.47
C THR A 383 -4.17 -13.73 7.11
N ASN A 384 -4.11 -14.12 5.83
CA ASN A 384 -3.28 -15.24 5.39
C ASN A 384 -1.81 -14.97 5.67
N ILE A 385 -1.30 -13.79 5.33
CA ILE A 385 0.11 -13.43 5.59
C ILE A 385 0.44 -13.54 7.09
N ALA A 386 -0.42 -13.00 7.95
CA ALA A 386 -0.23 -13.06 9.41
C ALA A 386 -0.28 -14.50 9.94
N ARG A 387 -1.26 -15.31 9.49
CA ARG A 387 -1.40 -16.72 9.86
C ARG A 387 -0.19 -17.54 9.39
N ASN A 388 0.20 -17.40 8.13
CA ASN A 388 1.29 -18.16 7.53
C ASN A 388 2.63 -17.86 8.22
N ARG A 389 2.85 -16.59 8.60
CA ARG A 389 3.99 -16.20 9.44
C ARG A 389 3.97 -16.91 10.80
N ALA A 390 2.82 -16.88 11.48
CA ALA A 390 2.66 -17.52 12.79
C ALA A 390 2.89 -19.05 12.70
N LEU A 391 2.37 -19.69 11.64
CA LEU A 391 2.57 -21.11 11.37
C LEU A 391 4.05 -21.44 11.19
N ARG A 392 4.79 -20.70 10.35
CA ARG A 392 6.24 -20.93 10.18
C ARG A 392 6.99 -20.77 11.49
N ALA A 393 6.69 -19.72 12.27
CA ALA A 393 7.34 -19.49 13.55
C ALA A 393 7.07 -20.64 14.54
N ALA A 394 5.84 -21.14 14.61
CA ALA A 394 5.48 -22.26 15.47
C ALA A 394 6.14 -23.58 15.03
N LEU A 395 6.17 -23.87 13.72
CA LEU A 395 6.86 -25.04 13.17
C LEU A 395 8.38 -24.99 13.40
N LYS A 396 8.99 -23.81 13.41
CA LYS A 396 10.40 -23.63 13.77
C LYS A 396 10.66 -24.01 15.23
N GLU A 397 9.77 -23.66 16.15
CA GLU A 397 9.86 -24.09 17.55
C GLU A 397 9.53 -25.58 17.73
N ALA A 398 8.57 -26.12 16.98
CA ALA A 398 8.28 -27.55 16.95
C ALA A 398 9.50 -28.37 16.51
N ARG A 399 10.26 -27.90 15.50
CA ARG A 399 11.53 -28.51 15.08
C ARG A 399 12.59 -28.53 16.18
N LYS A 400 12.59 -27.51 17.07
CA LYS A 400 13.49 -27.45 18.24
C LYS A 400 13.04 -28.34 19.41
N GLY A 401 11.93 -29.06 19.26
CA GLY A 401 11.39 -29.97 20.28
C GLY A 401 10.27 -29.39 21.13
N SER A 402 9.66 -28.26 20.73
CA SER A 402 8.43 -27.79 21.38
C SER A 402 7.32 -28.84 21.25
N ALA A 403 6.59 -29.06 22.34
CA ALA A 403 5.40 -29.91 22.40
C ALA A 403 4.10 -29.13 22.16
N ASP A 404 4.19 -27.84 21.84
CA ASP A 404 3.04 -27.00 21.51
C ASP A 404 2.43 -27.43 20.17
N THR A 405 1.15 -27.80 20.21
CA THR A 405 0.39 -28.27 19.04
C THR A 405 -0.59 -27.22 18.51
N SER A 406 -0.60 -26.01 19.06
CA SER A 406 -1.49 -24.92 18.62
C SER A 406 -1.28 -24.53 17.15
N TRP A 407 -0.12 -24.84 16.58
CA TRP A 407 0.14 -24.65 15.15
C TRP A 407 -0.81 -25.43 14.23
N LEU A 408 -1.42 -26.53 14.73
CA LEU A 408 -2.43 -27.28 13.98
C LEU A 408 -3.69 -26.46 13.71
N GLU A 409 -3.98 -25.43 14.52
CA GLU A 409 -5.12 -24.52 14.30
C GLU A 409 -4.83 -23.45 13.23
N LEU A 410 -3.58 -23.37 12.76
CA LEU A 410 -3.11 -22.39 11.78
C LEU A 410 -3.01 -22.96 10.36
N VAL A 411 -3.21 -24.27 10.20
CA VAL A 411 -3.34 -24.99 8.93
C VAL A 411 -4.83 -25.16 8.69
#